data_AF-A0A7C4GNQ5-F1
#
_entry.id   AF-A0A7C4GNQ5-F1
#
_cell.length_a   1.000
_cell.length_b   1.000
_cell.length_c   1.000
_cell.angle_alpha   90.00
_cell.angle_beta   90.00
_cell.angle_gamma   90.00
#
_symmetry.space_group_name_H-M   'P 1'
#
loop_
_entity.id
_entity.type
_entity.pdbx_description
1 polymer ?
#
loop_
_entity_poly.entity_id
_entity_poly.type
_entity_poly.pdbx_seq_one_letter_code
_entity_poly.pdbx_strand_id
1 'polypeptide(L)'
;MVDVWLPYGNTEVCVRVPAENLQNIVRIKEKVSAKKIEDEVRGSLENPIGSRRLSEVVRPGERVALVLSASEAPVIKPIVPLVLEEMSRAGLKSSDLTVIVAQDLFRSEAEGVLGQLKNDILSFGANMIIHEFSSETIPIGEFGSGIKIHINRVFAESKVRISASLVEPDPYMLYRWGGSSILLGLSSIETVRQILSPALNLDNPSDLIFKGIFEASSSLDITFAINIVRNIKGGIVGLVSGDFERCLQESIRIADEIYRVSVEKRADVVFISPGGSPFDASLFEACRCLE
;
A
#
# COMPACT_ATOMS: atom_id res chain seq x y z
N MET A 1 -25.17 32.98 -2.71
CA MET A 1 -23.92 32.42 -2.18
C MET A 1 -24.13 30.94 -1.95
N VAL A 2 -23.11 30.14 -2.19
CA VAL A 2 -23.06 28.73 -1.80
C VAL A 2 -21.95 28.60 -0.75
N ASP A 3 -22.30 28.02 0.38
CA ASP A 3 -21.39 27.80 1.50
C ASP A 3 -20.88 26.35 1.44
N VAL A 4 -19.57 26.19 1.37
CA VAL A 4 -18.90 24.88 1.33
C VAL A 4 -17.95 24.80 2.52
N TRP A 5 -18.11 23.79 3.35
CA TRP A 5 -17.26 23.56 4.52
C TRP A 5 -16.13 22.59 4.17
N LEU A 6 -14.90 23.01 4.46
CA LEU A 6 -13.69 22.23 4.20
C LEU A 6 -13.03 21.88 5.53
N PRO A 7 -12.62 20.61 5.76
CA PRO A 7 -11.88 20.22 6.95
C PRO A 7 -10.60 21.05 7.14
N TYR A 8 -10.29 21.44 8.38
CA TYR A 8 -9.08 22.20 8.74
C TYR A 8 -8.74 22.00 10.22
N GLY A 9 -7.58 21.40 10.49
CA GLY A 9 -7.19 20.90 11.81
C GLY A 9 -8.27 19.96 12.35
N ASN A 10 -8.71 20.19 13.58
CA ASN A 10 -9.82 19.44 14.19
C ASN A 10 -11.20 20.08 13.93
N THR A 11 -11.31 20.97 12.94
CA THR A 11 -12.50 21.80 12.67
C THR A 11 -12.81 21.87 11.17
N GLU A 12 -13.63 22.83 10.75
CA GLU A 12 -13.92 23.12 9.34
C GLU A 12 -13.87 24.65 9.09
N VAL A 13 -13.48 25.04 7.87
CA VAL A 13 -13.49 26.42 7.37
C VAL A 13 -14.54 26.55 6.26
N CYS A 14 -15.32 27.62 6.31
CA CYS A 14 -16.35 27.91 5.31
C CYS A 14 -15.78 28.72 4.14
N VAL A 15 -15.87 28.17 2.93
CA VAL A 15 -15.65 28.88 1.66
C VAL A 15 -17.00 29.31 1.10
N ARG A 16 -17.16 30.61 0.87
CA ARG A 16 -18.41 31.18 0.33
C ARG A 16 -18.20 31.63 -1.11
N VAL A 17 -18.89 30.96 -2.04
CA VAL A 17 -18.75 31.23 -3.49
C VAL A 17 -20.05 31.80 -4.05
N PRO A 18 -20.03 32.87 -4.85
CA PRO A 18 -21.20 33.30 -5.63
C PRO A 18 -21.69 32.16 -6.53
N ALA A 19 -23.01 31.94 -6.59
CA ALA A 19 -23.56 30.77 -7.30
C ALA A 19 -23.20 30.78 -8.80
N GLU A 20 -23.08 31.96 -9.41
CA GLU A 20 -22.64 32.16 -10.80
C GLU A 20 -21.18 31.75 -11.06
N ASN A 21 -20.34 31.74 -10.03
CA ASN A 21 -18.93 31.35 -10.11
C ASN A 21 -18.69 29.90 -9.66
N LEU A 22 -19.68 29.24 -9.06
CA LEU A 22 -19.53 27.87 -8.61
C LEU A 22 -19.73 26.90 -9.78
N GLN A 23 -18.62 26.33 -10.26
CA GLN A 23 -18.68 25.33 -11.32
C GLN A 23 -19.09 23.94 -10.80
N ASN A 24 -18.47 23.46 -9.72
CA ASN A 24 -18.70 22.11 -9.20
C ASN A 24 -18.32 22.00 -7.71
N ILE A 25 -18.90 21.01 -7.01
CA ILE A 25 -18.45 20.56 -5.69
C ILE A 25 -18.07 19.08 -5.85
N VAL A 26 -16.76 18.83 -5.94
CA VAL A 26 -16.24 17.46 -6.11
C VAL A 26 -16.21 16.77 -4.76
N ARG A 27 -16.89 15.62 -4.67
CA ARG A 27 -16.85 14.72 -3.51
C ARG A 27 -16.50 13.32 -3.95
N ILE A 28 -15.68 12.64 -3.15
CA ILE A 28 -15.38 11.23 -3.34
C ILE A 28 -16.67 10.42 -3.16
N LYS A 29 -16.86 9.39 -3.98
CA LYS A 29 -18.06 8.54 -3.89
C LYS A 29 -18.04 7.73 -2.61
N GLU A 30 -19.17 7.65 -1.92
CA GLU A 30 -19.30 6.72 -0.80
C GLU A 30 -19.52 5.29 -1.31
N LYS A 31 -18.72 4.35 -0.78
CA LYS A 31 -18.91 2.92 -1.00
C LYS A 31 -19.04 2.23 0.35
N VAL A 32 -20.06 1.39 0.49
CA VAL A 32 -20.35 0.68 1.74
C VAL A 32 -19.26 -0.33 2.01
N SER A 33 -18.70 -0.29 3.21
CA SER A 33 -17.66 -1.23 3.64
C SER A 33 -18.23 -2.61 3.97
N ALA A 34 -17.40 -3.63 3.83
CA ALA A 34 -17.70 -4.98 4.28
C ALA A 34 -18.02 -5.01 5.77
N LYS A 35 -18.99 -5.84 6.15
CA LYS A 35 -19.41 -5.99 7.56
C LYS A 35 -18.53 -6.94 8.35
N LYS A 36 -17.90 -7.92 7.68
CA LYS A 36 -17.07 -8.96 8.29
C LYS A 36 -15.75 -9.06 7.54
N ILE A 37 -14.75 -8.32 8.01
CA ILE A 37 -13.44 -8.21 7.35
C ILE A 37 -12.78 -9.59 7.20
N GLU A 38 -12.83 -10.43 8.23
CA GLU A 38 -12.22 -11.77 8.20
C GLU A 38 -12.81 -12.67 7.11
N ASP A 39 -14.13 -12.59 6.89
CA ASP A 39 -14.80 -13.39 5.87
C ASP A 39 -14.42 -12.93 4.45
N GLU A 40 -14.27 -11.62 4.24
CA GLU A 40 -13.75 -11.09 2.98
C GLU A 40 -12.29 -11.52 2.74
N VAL A 41 -11.46 -11.49 3.79
CA VAL A 41 -10.07 -11.94 3.69
C VAL A 41 -9.97 -13.40 3.34
N ARG A 42 -10.69 -14.25 4.07
CA ARG A 42 -10.76 -15.68 3.75
C ARG A 42 -11.28 -15.91 2.33
N GLY A 43 -12.36 -15.22 1.95
CA GLY A 43 -12.96 -15.33 0.61
C GLY A 43 -11.99 -14.97 -0.52
N SER A 44 -11.19 -13.91 -0.34
CA SER A 44 -10.17 -13.52 -1.35
C SER A 44 -9.03 -14.54 -1.45
N LEU A 45 -8.56 -15.07 -0.32
CA LEU A 45 -7.50 -16.08 -0.28
C LEU A 45 -7.95 -17.41 -0.91
N GLU A 46 -9.22 -17.75 -0.74
CA GLU A 46 -9.86 -18.93 -1.33
C GLU A 46 -10.18 -18.76 -2.82
N ASN A 47 -10.28 -17.53 -3.33
CA ASN A 47 -10.61 -17.28 -4.73
C ASN A 47 -9.63 -16.28 -5.34
N PRO A 48 -8.33 -16.65 -5.44
CA PRO A 48 -7.32 -15.72 -5.92
C PRO A 48 -7.50 -15.40 -7.40
N ILE A 49 -7.27 -14.14 -7.76
CA ILE A 49 -7.27 -13.71 -9.15
C ILE A 49 -5.94 -14.08 -9.81
N GLY A 50 -6.00 -14.77 -10.95
CA GLY A 50 -4.83 -15.01 -11.79
C GLY A 50 -3.77 -15.96 -11.26
N SER A 51 -3.95 -16.55 -10.08
CA SER A 51 -3.03 -17.52 -9.50
C SER A 51 -3.79 -18.68 -8.86
N ARG A 52 -3.03 -19.67 -8.38
CA ARG A 52 -3.54 -20.74 -7.52
C ARG A 52 -3.60 -20.25 -6.07
N ARG A 53 -4.38 -20.94 -5.23
CA ARG A 53 -4.45 -20.63 -3.79
C ARG A 53 -3.07 -20.67 -3.15
N LEU A 54 -2.88 -19.89 -2.08
CA LEU A 54 -1.61 -19.88 -1.36
C LEU A 54 -1.22 -21.30 -0.91
N SER A 55 -2.18 -22.05 -0.37
CA SER A 55 -2.03 -23.46 0.01
C SER A 55 -1.63 -24.42 -1.14
N GLU A 56 -1.81 -24.03 -2.41
CA GLU A 56 -1.46 -24.84 -3.58
C GLU A 56 -0.10 -24.47 -4.21
N VAL A 57 0.46 -23.32 -3.83
CA VAL A 57 1.75 -22.82 -4.36
C VAL A 57 2.89 -22.99 -3.37
N VAL A 58 2.60 -23.07 -2.06
CA VAL A 58 3.60 -23.30 -1.01
C VAL A 58 3.79 -24.79 -0.73
N ARG A 59 4.99 -25.18 -0.29
CA ARG A 59 5.32 -26.57 0.07
C ARG A 59 5.91 -26.69 1.47
N PRO A 60 5.72 -27.83 2.16
CA PRO A 60 6.34 -28.08 3.46
C PRO A 60 7.85 -27.81 3.46
N GLY A 61 8.32 -27.04 4.44
CA GLY A 61 9.74 -26.69 4.60
C GLY A 61 10.22 -25.50 3.76
N GLU A 62 9.35 -24.88 2.95
CA GLU A 62 9.69 -23.62 2.29
C GLU A 62 9.64 -22.44 3.27
N ARG A 63 10.61 -21.53 3.16
CA ARG A 63 10.60 -20.25 3.90
C ARG A 63 9.66 -19.26 3.21
N VAL A 64 8.76 -18.67 3.99
CA VAL A 64 7.78 -17.69 3.53
C VAL A 64 8.11 -16.32 4.12
N ALA A 65 8.22 -15.31 3.26
CA ALA A 65 8.29 -13.92 3.68
C ALA A 65 6.99 -13.20 3.34
N LEU A 66 6.41 -12.51 4.33
CA LEU A 66 5.26 -11.62 4.16
C LEU A 66 5.71 -10.18 4.41
N VAL A 67 5.65 -9.32 3.41
CA VAL A 67 5.90 -7.89 3.58
C VAL A 67 4.62 -7.13 3.91
N LEU A 68 4.72 -6.19 4.85
CA LEU A 68 3.71 -5.19 5.14
C LEU A 68 4.37 -3.85 5.48
N SER A 69 3.74 -2.72 5.13
CA SER A 69 4.23 -1.40 5.49
C SER A 69 3.98 -1.10 6.97
N ALA A 70 4.95 -0.47 7.66
CA ALA A 70 4.81 -0.04 9.04
C ALA A 70 3.55 0.82 9.26
N SER A 71 3.29 1.78 8.36
CA SER A 71 2.15 2.71 8.43
C SER A 71 0.79 2.07 8.16
N GLU A 72 0.80 0.83 7.65
CA GLU A 72 -0.41 0.06 7.33
C GLU A 72 -0.63 -1.10 8.31
N ALA A 73 0.33 -1.35 9.20
CA ALA A 73 0.33 -2.51 10.06
C ALA A 73 -0.93 -2.67 10.92
N PRO A 74 -1.54 -1.61 11.51
CA PRO A 74 -2.78 -1.76 12.26
C PRO A 74 -3.94 -2.32 11.42
N VAL A 75 -3.97 -2.02 10.12
CA VAL A 75 -5.03 -2.45 9.19
C VAL A 75 -4.73 -3.82 8.60
N ILE A 76 -3.45 -4.13 8.36
CA ILE A 76 -3.01 -5.33 7.66
C ILE A 76 -2.73 -6.50 8.61
N LYS A 77 -2.39 -6.25 9.88
CA LYS A 77 -2.14 -7.28 10.89
C LYS A 77 -3.21 -8.40 10.93
N PRO A 78 -4.53 -8.13 10.82
CA PRO A 78 -5.55 -9.18 10.78
C PRO A 78 -5.41 -10.19 9.63
N ILE A 79 -4.65 -9.89 8.58
CA ILE A 79 -4.36 -10.81 7.47
C ILE A 79 -3.40 -11.92 7.90
N VAL A 80 -2.48 -11.64 8.83
CA VAL A 80 -1.44 -12.60 9.25
C VAL A 80 -1.99 -13.95 9.71
N PRO A 81 -2.95 -14.03 10.65
CA PRO A 81 -3.52 -15.33 11.06
C PRO A 81 -4.21 -16.06 9.90
N LEU A 82 -4.76 -15.36 8.92
CA LEU A 82 -5.44 -15.97 7.77
C LEU A 82 -4.45 -16.49 6.72
N VAL A 83 -3.32 -15.80 6.55
CA VAL A 83 -2.17 -16.32 5.78
C VAL A 83 -1.60 -17.56 6.44
N LEU A 84 -1.45 -17.55 7.78
CA LEU A 84 -1.02 -18.72 8.54
C LEU A 84 -1.99 -19.90 8.39
N GLU A 85 -3.30 -19.64 8.37
CA GLU A 85 -4.33 -20.65 8.11
C GLU A 85 -4.11 -21.30 6.74
N GLU A 86 -3.94 -20.51 5.67
CA GLU A 86 -3.63 -21.02 4.33
C GLU A 86 -2.31 -21.80 4.27
N MET A 87 -1.25 -21.30 4.91
CA MET A 87 0.04 -22.00 5.00
C MET A 87 -0.09 -23.35 5.71
N SER A 88 -0.89 -23.41 6.78
CA SER A 88 -1.10 -24.64 7.55
C SER A 88 -1.79 -25.73 6.75
N ARG A 89 -2.70 -25.35 5.83
CA ARG A 89 -3.37 -26.28 4.89
C ARG A 89 -2.37 -26.98 3.96
N ALA A 90 -1.22 -26.34 3.70
CA ALA A 90 -0.11 -26.90 2.94
C ALA A 90 0.97 -27.60 3.81
N GLY A 91 0.75 -27.70 5.12
CA GLY A 91 1.66 -28.37 6.05
C GLY A 91 2.84 -27.52 6.54
N LEU A 92 2.82 -26.20 6.36
CA LEU A 92 3.82 -25.29 6.95
C LEU A 92 3.46 -24.95 8.40
N LYS A 93 4.48 -24.67 9.19
CA LYS A 93 4.35 -24.19 10.57
C LYS A 93 4.33 -22.67 10.59
N SER A 94 3.76 -22.07 11.65
CA SER A 94 3.83 -20.62 11.82
C SER A 94 5.26 -20.09 11.84
N SER A 95 6.22 -20.88 12.36
CA SER A 95 7.64 -20.55 12.38
C SER A 95 8.29 -20.45 10.99
N ASP A 96 7.64 -20.97 9.95
CA ASP A 96 8.12 -20.88 8.56
C ASP A 96 7.78 -19.52 7.92
N LEU A 97 6.88 -18.74 8.57
CA LEU A 97 6.55 -17.37 8.19
C LEU A 97 7.48 -16.38 8.88
N THR A 98 8.08 -15.49 8.08
CA THR A 98 8.69 -14.26 8.57
C THR A 98 7.93 -13.05 8.03
N VAL A 99 7.35 -12.28 8.95
CA VAL A 99 6.74 -10.99 8.64
C VAL A 99 7.84 -9.93 8.62
N ILE A 100 7.98 -9.24 7.49
CA ILE A 100 8.98 -8.19 7.27
C ILE A 100 8.24 -6.86 7.22
N VAL A 101 8.46 -6.03 8.24
CA VAL A 101 7.87 -4.70 8.28
C VAL A 101 8.75 -3.74 7.49
N ALA A 102 8.23 -3.31 6.35
CA ALA A 102 8.87 -2.34 5.46
C ALA A 102 8.78 -0.93 6.05
N GLN A 103 9.84 -0.15 5.84
CA GLN A 103 9.85 1.25 6.23
C GLN A 103 8.97 2.07 5.28
N ASP A 104 8.25 3.05 5.82
CA ASP A 104 7.55 4.06 5.02
C ASP A 104 8.45 5.31 4.94
N LEU A 105 8.85 5.69 3.71
CA LEU A 105 9.74 6.83 3.50
C LEU A 105 9.09 8.17 3.86
N PHE A 106 7.77 8.22 3.84
CA PHE A 106 6.99 9.43 4.03
C PHE A 106 6.40 9.52 5.43
N ARG A 107 6.38 8.41 6.18
CA ARG A 107 5.76 8.35 7.52
C ARG A 107 6.64 7.60 8.52
N SER A 108 6.93 8.27 9.63
CA SER A 108 7.56 7.64 10.80
C SER A 108 6.48 7.11 11.75
N GLU A 109 6.53 5.82 12.07
CA GLU A 109 5.67 5.22 13.09
C GLU A 109 6.30 5.34 14.47
N ALA A 110 5.47 5.47 15.50
CA ALA A 110 5.95 5.49 16.88
C ALA A 110 6.47 4.11 17.30
N GLU A 111 7.61 4.06 17.99
CA GLU A 111 8.24 2.79 18.44
C GLU A 111 7.28 1.86 19.18
N GLY A 112 6.36 2.42 19.98
CA GLY A 112 5.34 1.66 20.70
C GLY A 112 4.39 0.86 19.80
N VAL A 113 4.06 1.38 18.61
CA VAL A 113 3.20 0.71 17.62
C VAL A 113 3.90 -0.53 17.06
N LEU A 114 5.18 -0.40 16.70
CA LEU A 114 5.99 -1.50 16.17
C LEU A 114 6.26 -2.56 17.24
N GLY A 115 6.46 -2.16 18.50
CA GLY A 115 6.59 -3.07 19.63
C GLY A 115 5.32 -3.91 19.87
N GLN A 116 4.15 -3.27 19.85
CA GLN A 116 2.87 -3.99 19.97
C GLN A 116 2.66 -4.95 18.80
N LEU A 117 2.93 -4.50 17.58
CA LEU A 117 2.86 -5.35 16.38
C LEU A 117 3.76 -6.57 16.53
N LYS A 118 5.01 -6.40 16.97
CA LYS A 118 5.93 -7.51 17.21
C LYS A 118 5.36 -8.54 18.19
N ASN A 119 4.80 -8.08 19.30
CA ASN A 119 4.19 -8.98 20.29
C ASN A 119 3.00 -9.75 19.67
N ASP A 120 2.16 -9.06 18.88
CA ASP A 120 1.02 -9.69 18.22
C ASP A 120 1.47 -10.75 17.21
N ILE A 121 2.45 -10.45 16.35
CA ILE A 121 2.97 -11.43 15.36
C ILE A 121 3.60 -12.64 16.05
N LEU A 122 4.41 -12.42 17.10
CA LEU A 122 5.01 -13.49 17.88
C LEU A 122 3.94 -14.35 18.59
N SER A 123 2.82 -13.76 19.01
CA SER A 123 1.71 -14.50 19.61
C SER A 123 1.03 -15.46 18.65
N PHE A 124 1.10 -15.21 17.34
CA PHE A 124 0.67 -16.14 16.30
C PHE A 124 1.70 -17.25 15.98
N GLY A 125 2.87 -17.20 16.62
CA GLY A 125 3.98 -18.14 16.40
C GLY A 125 4.80 -17.86 15.14
N ALA A 126 4.61 -16.70 14.50
CA ALA A 126 5.38 -16.28 13.33
C ALA A 126 6.58 -15.41 13.75
N ASN A 127 7.62 -15.40 12.91
CA ASN A 127 8.76 -14.50 13.11
C ASN A 127 8.41 -13.09 12.62
N MET A 128 9.04 -12.07 13.20
CA MET A 128 8.95 -10.70 12.72
C MET A 128 10.31 -10.03 12.70
N ILE A 129 10.60 -9.34 11.60
CA ILE A 129 11.73 -8.43 11.47
C ILE A 129 11.25 -7.06 11.00
N ILE A 130 11.97 -6.02 11.42
CA ILE A 130 11.77 -4.65 10.94
C ILE A 130 12.93 -4.37 9.99
N HIS A 131 12.63 -3.90 8.79
CA HIS A 131 13.66 -3.45 7.86
C HIS A 131 14.01 -1.99 8.15
N GLU A 132 15.31 -1.72 8.20
CA GLU A 132 15.91 -0.39 8.28
C GLU A 132 16.89 -0.25 7.12
N PHE A 133 17.25 0.97 6.71
CA PHE A 133 18.28 1.17 5.68
C PHE A 133 19.65 0.58 6.02
N SER A 134 19.93 0.35 7.31
CA SER A 134 21.12 -0.33 7.82
C SER A 134 21.05 -1.86 7.68
N SER A 135 19.88 -2.41 7.39
CA SER A 135 19.65 -3.85 7.28
C SER A 135 20.39 -4.45 6.09
N GLU A 136 20.75 -5.72 6.23
CA GLU A 136 21.42 -6.46 5.16
C GLU A 136 20.51 -6.58 3.92
N THR A 137 21.03 -6.12 2.79
CA THR A 137 20.41 -6.26 1.47
C THR A 137 21.34 -7.00 0.54
N ILE A 138 20.78 -7.77 -0.39
CA ILE A 138 21.55 -8.52 -1.39
C ILE A 138 21.12 -8.11 -2.81
N PRO A 139 22.04 -8.14 -3.79
CA PRO A 139 21.71 -7.84 -5.18
C PRO A 139 20.76 -8.92 -5.73
N ILE A 140 19.68 -8.48 -6.38
CA ILE A 140 18.73 -9.36 -7.09
C ILE A 140 18.94 -9.28 -8.59
N GLY A 141 19.39 -8.13 -9.08
CA GLY A 141 19.65 -7.91 -10.49
C GLY A 141 19.49 -6.44 -10.86
N GLU A 142 19.44 -6.22 -12.17
CA GLU A 142 19.19 -4.93 -12.78
C GLU A 142 17.96 -5.07 -13.67
N PHE A 143 16.94 -4.24 -13.44
CA PHE A 143 15.63 -4.38 -14.06
C PHE A 143 15.08 -3.04 -14.57
N GLY A 144 14.10 -3.11 -15.47
CA GLY A 144 13.49 -1.92 -16.08
C GLY A 144 14.53 -1.06 -16.82
N SER A 145 14.56 0.23 -16.50
CA SER A 145 15.47 1.22 -17.08
C SER A 145 16.92 1.19 -16.56
N GLY A 146 17.40 0.02 -16.11
CA GLY A 146 18.75 -0.14 -15.53
C GLY A 146 18.81 0.06 -14.01
N ILE A 147 17.68 -0.14 -13.31
CA ILE A 147 17.59 0.02 -11.85
C ILE A 147 18.25 -1.19 -11.20
N LYS A 148 19.35 -0.96 -10.49
CA LYS A 148 20.05 -2.00 -9.72
C LYS A 148 19.32 -2.21 -8.40
N ILE A 149 18.76 -3.40 -8.21
CA ILE A 149 17.94 -3.73 -7.03
C ILE A 149 18.77 -4.49 -6.00
N HIS A 150 18.85 -3.92 -4.80
CA HIS A 150 19.30 -4.59 -3.60
C HIS A 150 18.15 -4.61 -2.60
N ILE A 151 17.71 -5.79 -2.17
CA ILE A 151 16.56 -5.94 -1.27
C ILE A 151 16.93 -6.75 -0.03
N ASN A 152 16.15 -6.58 1.03
CA ASN A 152 16.25 -7.32 2.28
C ASN A 152 16.55 -8.81 2.03
N ARG A 153 17.64 -9.29 2.63
CA ARG A 153 18.14 -10.66 2.43
C ARG A 153 17.10 -11.73 2.74
N VAL A 154 16.32 -11.57 3.81
CA VAL A 154 15.31 -12.55 4.21
C VAL A 154 14.20 -12.64 3.16
N PHE A 155 13.76 -11.50 2.63
CA PHE A 155 12.78 -11.47 1.55
C PHE A 155 13.33 -12.09 0.26
N ALA A 156 14.54 -11.71 -0.11
CA ALA A 156 15.23 -12.20 -1.30
C ALA A 156 15.45 -13.71 -1.31
N GLU A 157 15.88 -14.28 -0.19
CA GLU A 157 16.16 -15.72 -0.09
C GLU A 157 14.93 -16.58 0.23
N SER A 158 13.77 -15.96 0.50
CA SER A 158 12.54 -16.69 0.75
C SER A 158 12.00 -17.27 -0.56
N LYS A 159 11.56 -18.53 -0.49
CA LYS A 159 11.05 -19.25 -1.66
C LYS A 159 9.65 -18.76 -2.04
N VAL A 160 8.88 -18.38 -1.03
CA VAL A 160 7.54 -17.82 -1.17
C VAL A 160 7.59 -16.37 -0.67
N ARG A 161 7.26 -15.43 -1.55
CA ARG A 161 7.23 -13.99 -1.24
C ARG A 161 5.80 -13.50 -1.36
N ILE A 162 5.25 -13.00 -0.26
CA ILE A 162 3.89 -12.52 -0.16
C ILE A 162 3.92 -11.02 0.12
N SER A 163 3.10 -10.24 -0.58
CA SER A 163 2.88 -8.84 -0.27
C SER A 163 1.47 -8.61 0.27
N ALA A 164 1.34 -7.98 1.43
CA ALA A 164 0.07 -7.45 1.90
C ALA A 164 0.16 -5.92 2.01
N SER A 165 -0.74 -5.21 1.34
CA SER A 165 -0.69 -3.74 1.25
C SER A 165 -2.05 -3.09 1.08
N LEU A 166 -2.16 -1.83 1.48
CA LEU A 166 -3.25 -0.98 1.02
C LEU A 166 -3.01 -0.56 -0.44
N VAL A 167 -4.09 -0.40 -1.21
CA VAL A 167 -4.07 0.23 -2.53
C VAL A 167 -4.89 1.51 -2.47
N GLU A 168 -4.18 2.63 -2.46
CA GLU A 168 -4.73 3.97 -2.25
C GLU A 168 -4.03 4.97 -3.19
N PRO A 169 -4.74 6.01 -3.67
CA PRO A 169 -4.11 7.06 -4.45
C PRO A 169 -2.92 7.66 -3.71
N ASP A 170 -1.82 7.89 -4.44
CA ASP A 170 -0.62 8.55 -3.94
C ASP A 170 -0.18 9.64 -4.92
N PRO A 171 0.06 10.87 -4.44
CA PRO A 171 0.41 11.98 -5.32
C PRO A 171 1.70 11.77 -6.12
N TYR A 172 2.67 11.05 -5.55
CA TYR A 172 4.01 10.93 -6.14
C TYR A 172 4.17 9.69 -7.01
N MET A 173 3.27 8.71 -6.90
CA MET A 173 3.40 7.45 -7.62
C MET A 173 2.07 6.89 -8.12
N LEU A 174 1.05 7.74 -8.31
CA LEU A 174 -0.33 7.40 -8.69
C LEU A 174 -1.09 6.59 -7.64
N TYR A 175 -0.56 5.43 -7.24
CA TYR A 175 -1.08 4.58 -6.19
C TYR A 175 0.05 4.02 -5.34
N ARG A 176 -0.15 4.03 -4.03
CA ARG A 176 0.62 3.20 -3.10
C ARG A 176 0.09 1.77 -3.18
N TRP A 177 0.99 0.79 -3.15
CA TRP A 177 0.68 -0.65 -3.21
C TRP A 177 1.90 -1.51 -2.85
N GLY A 178 1.76 -2.83 -2.83
CA GLY A 178 2.80 -3.77 -2.39
C GLY A 178 4.16 -3.59 -3.07
N GLY A 179 4.19 -3.29 -4.37
CA GLY A 179 5.44 -2.99 -5.09
C GLY A 179 6.19 -1.79 -4.52
N SER A 180 5.48 -0.74 -4.10
CA SER A 180 6.08 0.41 -3.42
C SER A 180 6.61 0.04 -2.04
N SER A 181 5.90 -0.77 -1.24
CA SER A 181 6.39 -1.23 0.07
C SER A 181 7.67 -2.07 -0.06
N ILE A 182 7.77 -2.88 -1.12
CA ILE A 182 8.94 -3.72 -1.40
C ILE A 182 10.12 -2.85 -1.86
N LEU A 183 9.93 -2.03 -2.90
CA LEU A 183 11.04 -1.31 -3.51
C LEU A 183 11.47 -0.06 -2.75
N LEU A 184 10.54 0.63 -2.13
CA LEU A 184 10.85 1.83 -1.34
C LEU A 184 11.13 1.50 0.13
N GLY A 185 10.54 0.42 0.64
CA GLY A 185 10.57 0.10 2.06
C GLY A 185 11.38 -1.13 2.46
N LEU A 186 11.83 -2.00 1.53
CA LEU A 186 12.71 -3.14 1.81
C LEU A 186 14.05 -3.11 1.06
N SER A 187 14.28 -2.08 0.24
CA SER A 187 15.47 -1.99 -0.59
C SER A 187 16.53 -1.08 0.00
N SER A 188 17.76 -1.22 -0.49
CA SER A 188 18.84 -0.32 -0.11
C SER A 188 18.51 1.13 -0.52
N ILE A 189 19.07 2.09 0.19
CA ILE A 189 18.86 3.52 -0.10
C ILE A 189 19.32 3.88 -1.53
N GLU A 190 20.32 3.19 -2.07
CA GLU A 190 20.79 3.35 -3.46
C GLU A 190 19.73 2.89 -4.47
N THR A 191 19.00 1.80 -4.19
CA THR A 191 17.89 1.34 -5.03
C THR A 191 16.76 2.37 -5.01
N VAL A 192 16.39 2.83 -3.81
CA VAL A 192 15.35 3.86 -3.62
C VAL A 192 15.72 5.15 -4.36
N ARG A 193 16.97 5.61 -4.24
CA ARG A 193 17.45 6.81 -4.95
C ARG A 193 17.39 6.66 -6.46
N GLN A 194 17.70 5.48 -7.02
CA GLN A 194 17.59 5.26 -8.47
C GLN A 194 16.15 5.42 -8.97
N ILE A 195 15.16 5.03 -8.16
CA ILE A 195 13.73 5.16 -8.50
C ILE A 195 13.25 6.60 -8.37
N LEU A 196 13.59 7.27 -7.26
CA LEU A 196 13.03 8.59 -6.92
C LEU A 196 13.83 9.77 -7.49
N SER A 197 15.14 9.66 -7.73
CA SER A 197 15.94 10.81 -8.21
C SER A 197 15.55 11.30 -9.60
N PRO A 198 15.21 10.45 -10.59
CA PRO A 198 14.76 10.90 -11.91
C PRO A 198 13.51 11.80 -11.85
N ALA A 199 12.68 11.61 -10.82
CA ALA A 199 11.45 12.37 -10.62
C ALA A 199 11.68 13.82 -10.16
N LEU A 200 12.81 14.12 -9.53
CA LEU A 200 13.05 15.43 -8.88
C LEU A 200 13.08 16.61 -9.85
N ASN A 201 13.26 16.36 -11.15
CA ASN A 201 13.38 17.40 -12.18
C ASN A 201 12.21 17.41 -13.17
N LEU A 202 11.10 16.75 -12.84
CA LEU A 202 9.92 16.65 -13.70
C LEU A 202 8.73 17.36 -13.06
N ASP A 203 7.94 18.06 -13.88
CA ASP A 203 6.71 18.74 -13.43
C ASP A 203 5.61 17.74 -13.02
N ASN A 204 5.63 16.51 -13.58
CA ASN A 204 4.71 15.44 -13.21
C ASN A 204 5.44 14.08 -13.29
N PRO A 205 6.12 13.67 -12.19
CA PRO A 205 6.92 12.45 -12.19
C PRO A 205 6.13 11.18 -11.90
N SER A 206 4.84 11.27 -11.55
CA SER A 206 4.12 10.17 -10.90
C SER A 206 3.99 8.94 -11.80
N ASP A 207 3.78 9.14 -13.10
CA ASP A 207 3.79 8.07 -14.10
C ASP A 207 5.16 7.38 -14.20
N LEU A 208 6.25 8.15 -14.14
CA LEU A 208 7.61 7.61 -14.23
C LEU A 208 7.96 6.79 -12.97
N ILE A 209 7.62 7.31 -11.79
CA ILE A 209 7.85 6.60 -10.52
C ILE A 209 7.02 5.32 -10.50
N PHE A 210 5.71 5.40 -10.80
CA PHE A 210 4.84 4.23 -10.81
C PHE A 210 5.36 3.16 -11.77
N LYS A 211 5.72 3.55 -12.99
CA LYS A 211 6.28 2.63 -13.99
C LYS A 211 7.58 1.99 -13.51
N GLY A 212 8.50 2.79 -12.95
CA GLY A 212 9.77 2.28 -12.42
C GLY A 212 9.56 1.27 -11.29
N ILE A 213 8.63 1.57 -10.37
CA ILE A 213 8.27 0.64 -9.29
C ILE A 213 7.62 -0.63 -9.85
N PHE A 214 6.69 -0.49 -10.79
CA PHE A 214 5.98 -1.60 -11.40
C PHE A 214 6.92 -2.56 -12.13
N GLU A 215 7.78 -2.06 -13.02
CA GLU A 215 8.72 -2.89 -13.79
C GLU A 215 9.71 -3.63 -12.87
N ALA A 216 10.27 -2.92 -11.89
CA ALA A 216 11.25 -3.49 -10.97
C ALA A 216 10.60 -4.53 -10.02
N SER A 217 9.40 -4.25 -9.50
CA SER A 217 8.73 -5.17 -8.55
C SER A 217 8.16 -6.41 -9.23
N SER A 218 7.68 -6.29 -10.47
CA SER A 218 7.22 -7.42 -11.28
C SER A 218 8.34 -8.43 -11.57
N SER A 219 9.60 -7.99 -11.48
CA SER A 219 10.78 -8.84 -11.68
C SER A 219 11.24 -9.59 -10.41
N LEU A 220 10.55 -9.43 -9.27
CA LEU A 220 10.95 -10.01 -7.97
C LEU A 220 10.31 -11.37 -7.65
N ASP A 221 9.65 -11.99 -8.62
CA ASP A 221 8.93 -13.27 -8.47
C ASP A 221 8.04 -13.28 -7.21
N ILE A 222 7.20 -12.26 -7.06
CA ILE A 222 6.24 -12.19 -5.95
C ILE A 222 5.21 -13.29 -6.14
N THR A 223 5.16 -14.22 -5.18
CA THR A 223 4.39 -15.45 -5.28
C THR A 223 2.89 -15.20 -5.11
N PHE A 224 2.54 -14.26 -4.24
CA PHE A 224 1.14 -13.99 -3.90
C PHE A 224 0.97 -12.57 -3.37
N ALA A 225 -0.06 -11.85 -3.81
CA ALA A 225 -0.42 -10.53 -3.32
C ALA A 225 -1.75 -10.54 -2.58
N ILE A 226 -1.90 -9.63 -1.62
CA ILE A 226 -3.12 -9.37 -0.85
C ILE A 226 -3.28 -7.86 -0.77
N ASN A 227 -4.21 -7.31 -1.54
CA ASN A 227 -4.44 -5.88 -1.63
C ASN A 227 -5.76 -5.50 -0.96
N ILE A 228 -5.72 -4.47 -0.13
CA ILE A 228 -6.91 -3.90 0.52
C ILE A 228 -7.21 -2.53 -0.08
N VAL A 229 -8.44 -2.32 -0.52
CA VAL A 229 -8.96 -1.01 -0.90
C VAL A 229 -9.92 -0.54 0.19
N ARG A 230 -9.76 0.71 0.64
CA ARG A 230 -10.61 1.32 1.67
C ARG A 230 -11.50 2.42 1.08
N ASN A 231 -12.53 2.80 1.82
CA ASN A 231 -13.25 4.04 1.58
C ASN A 231 -12.68 5.17 2.44
N ILE A 232 -13.22 6.38 2.26
CA ILE A 232 -12.83 7.58 3.02
C ILE A 232 -13.06 7.47 4.54
N LYS A 233 -13.87 6.51 5.00
CA LYS A 233 -14.12 6.24 6.43
C LYS A 233 -13.18 5.17 6.98
N GLY A 234 -12.19 4.71 6.19
CA GLY A 234 -11.25 3.65 6.54
C GLY A 234 -11.83 2.23 6.48
N GLY A 235 -13.07 2.07 6.03
CA GLY A 235 -13.71 0.76 5.89
C GLY A 235 -13.26 0.04 4.62
N ILE A 236 -13.07 -1.28 4.70
CA ILE A 236 -12.65 -2.11 3.56
C ILE A 236 -13.79 -2.24 2.55
N VAL A 237 -13.53 -1.91 1.29
CA VAL A 237 -14.49 -1.92 0.18
C VAL A 237 -14.02 -2.76 -1.01
N GLY A 238 -12.78 -3.23 -0.97
CA GLY A 238 -12.23 -4.20 -1.90
C GLY A 238 -11.13 -4.98 -1.20
N LEU A 239 -11.08 -6.27 -1.47
CA LEU A 239 -9.99 -7.13 -1.04
C LEU A 239 -9.68 -8.12 -2.15
N VAL A 240 -8.47 -8.03 -2.68
CA VAL A 240 -8.07 -8.75 -3.88
C VAL A 240 -6.78 -9.50 -3.59
N SER A 241 -6.82 -10.81 -3.74
CA SER A 241 -5.68 -11.69 -3.47
C SER A 241 -5.34 -12.52 -4.70
N GLY A 242 -4.09 -12.94 -4.87
CA GLY A 242 -3.64 -13.74 -6.02
C GLY A 242 -2.37 -13.27 -6.70
N ASP A 243 -2.37 -13.29 -8.04
CA ASP A 243 -1.26 -12.84 -8.88
C ASP A 243 -0.92 -11.36 -8.65
N PHE A 244 0.37 -11.04 -8.56
CA PHE A 244 0.85 -9.72 -8.13
C PHE A 244 0.35 -8.58 -9.02
N GLU A 245 0.48 -8.72 -10.34
CA GLU A 245 0.08 -7.68 -11.30
C GLU A 245 -1.44 -7.60 -11.46
N ARG A 246 -2.13 -8.75 -11.58
CA ARG A 246 -3.59 -8.76 -11.73
C ARG A 246 -4.29 -8.27 -10.47
N CYS A 247 -3.77 -8.57 -9.29
CA CYS A 247 -4.25 -8.01 -8.03
C CYS A 247 -4.15 -6.49 -8.03
N LEU A 248 -3.04 -5.93 -8.49
CA LEU A 248 -2.87 -4.48 -8.57
C LEU A 248 -3.90 -3.87 -9.53
N GLN A 249 -4.02 -4.41 -10.74
CA GLN A 249 -4.94 -3.89 -11.76
C GLN A 249 -6.39 -3.86 -11.26
N GLU A 250 -6.87 -4.95 -10.65
CA GLU A 250 -8.22 -5.02 -10.11
C GLU A 250 -8.39 -4.10 -8.89
N SER A 251 -7.36 -3.97 -8.05
CA SER A 251 -7.40 -3.06 -6.90
C SER A 251 -7.46 -1.59 -7.34
N ILE A 252 -6.69 -1.20 -8.37
CA ILE A 252 -6.76 0.15 -8.98
C ILE A 252 -8.13 0.38 -9.58
N ARG A 253 -8.71 -0.60 -10.27
CA ARG A 253 -10.08 -0.51 -10.82
C ARG A 253 -11.10 -0.22 -9.72
N ILE A 254 -11.03 -0.93 -8.59
CA ILE A 254 -11.91 -0.70 -7.44
C ILE A 254 -11.65 0.66 -6.79
N ALA A 255 -10.39 1.07 -6.67
CA ALA A 255 -10.02 2.39 -6.14
C ALA A 255 -10.56 3.53 -7.03
N ASP A 256 -10.49 3.38 -8.37
CA ASP A 256 -10.99 4.35 -9.33
C ASP A 256 -12.51 4.54 -9.25
N GLU A 257 -13.26 3.49 -8.91
CA GLU A 257 -14.71 3.64 -8.66
C GLU A 257 -15.04 4.62 -7.54
N ILE A 258 -14.10 4.83 -6.61
CA ILE A 258 -14.28 5.63 -5.39
C ILE A 258 -13.63 7.00 -5.56
N TYR A 259 -12.33 6.99 -5.85
CA TYR A 259 -11.44 8.16 -5.76
C TYR A 259 -11.40 8.97 -7.06
N ARG A 260 -11.72 8.37 -8.21
CA ARG A 260 -11.68 9.08 -9.49
C ARG A 260 -13.02 9.73 -9.77
N VAL A 261 -13.01 11.06 -9.84
CA VAL A 261 -14.18 11.87 -10.15
C VAL A 261 -13.95 12.65 -11.44
N SER A 262 -14.85 12.49 -12.41
CA SER A 262 -14.81 13.27 -13.65
C SER A 262 -15.33 14.68 -13.40
N VAL A 263 -14.64 15.67 -13.97
CA VAL A 263 -15.08 17.06 -14.02
C VAL A 263 -15.29 17.47 -15.47
N GLU A 264 -16.35 18.21 -15.76
CA GLU A 264 -16.72 18.55 -17.14
C GLU A 264 -15.70 19.48 -17.82
N LYS A 265 -15.14 20.43 -17.06
CA LYS A 265 -14.14 21.39 -17.54
C LYS A 265 -13.18 21.78 -16.41
N ARG A 266 -12.00 22.28 -16.75
CA ARG A 266 -11.06 22.84 -15.77
C ARG A 266 -11.65 24.13 -15.18
N ALA A 267 -11.52 24.29 -13.87
CA ALA A 267 -11.87 25.52 -13.17
C ALA A 267 -10.65 26.45 -13.11
N ASP A 268 -10.88 27.77 -13.13
CA ASP A 268 -9.81 28.77 -12.99
C ASP A 268 -9.26 28.84 -11.56
N VAL A 269 -10.10 28.53 -10.56
CA VAL A 269 -9.75 28.52 -9.13
C VAL A 269 -10.32 27.26 -8.48
N VAL A 270 -9.47 26.55 -7.73
CA VAL A 270 -9.84 25.36 -6.95
C VAL A 270 -9.60 25.64 -5.47
N PHE A 271 -10.63 25.38 -4.66
CA PHE A 271 -10.50 25.34 -3.20
C PHE A 271 -10.45 23.88 -2.77
N ILE A 272 -9.40 23.49 -2.07
CA ILE A 272 -9.16 22.12 -1.63
C ILE A 272 -8.71 22.09 -0.18
N SER A 273 -9.03 21.00 0.51
CA SER A 273 -8.51 20.68 1.83
C SER A 273 -7.86 19.30 1.79
N PRO A 274 -6.73 19.10 2.49
CA PRO A 274 -6.10 17.79 2.65
C PRO A 274 -6.89 16.85 3.58
N GLY A 275 -8.00 17.30 4.18
CA GLY A 275 -8.89 16.46 4.99
C GLY A 275 -8.87 16.73 6.49
N GLY A 276 -8.20 17.80 6.95
CA GLY A 276 -8.09 18.11 8.37
C GLY A 276 -7.06 17.23 9.08
N SER A 277 -7.00 17.31 10.40
CA SER A 277 -6.06 16.54 11.21
C SER A 277 -6.38 15.03 11.14
N PRO A 278 -5.39 14.14 10.94
CA PRO A 278 -3.94 14.40 10.95
C PRO A 278 -3.33 14.77 9.58
N PHE A 279 -4.13 14.85 8.51
CA PHE A 279 -3.67 15.03 7.13
C PHE A 279 -3.17 16.45 6.82
N ASP A 280 -3.46 17.44 7.67
CA ASP A 280 -2.87 18.79 7.62
C ASP A 280 -1.91 19.10 8.79
N ALA A 281 -1.42 18.08 9.49
CA ALA A 281 -0.54 18.27 10.65
C ALA A 281 0.83 18.88 10.30
N SER A 282 1.24 18.81 9.03
CA SER A 282 2.47 19.43 8.54
C SER A 282 2.26 19.96 7.13
N LEU A 283 3.11 20.91 6.70
CA LEU A 283 3.11 21.39 5.32
C LEU A 283 3.32 20.25 4.32
N PHE A 284 4.17 19.28 4.66
CA PHE A 284 4.43 18.12 3.80
C PHE A 284 3.16 17.29 3.56
N GLU A 285 2.44 16.90 4.61
CA GLU A 285 1.19 16.13 4.46
C GLU A 285 0.08 16.98 3.79
N ALA A 286 0.00 18.28 4.11
CA ALA A 286 -1.00 19.18 3.51
C ALA A 286 -0.80 19.36 1.99
N CYS A 287 0.44 19.45 1.52
CA CYS A 287 0.74 19.60 0.09
C CYS A 287 0.39 18.36 -0.73
N ARG A 288 0.21 17.18 -0.12
CA ARG A 288 -0.15 15.94 -0.85
C ARG A 288 -1.49 16.00 -1.57
N CYS A 289 -2.39 16.91 -1.19
CA CYS A 289 -3.66 17.10 -1.88
C CYS A 289 -3.57 18.00 -3.11
N LEU A 290 -2.44 18.69 -3.33
CA LEU A 290 -2.22 19.60 -4.45
C LEU A 290 -1.62 18.92 -5.67
N GLU A 291 -0.95 17.79 -5.46
CA GLU A 291 -0.30 16.93 -6.45
C GLU A 291 -1.28 15.86 -6.95
#